data_AF-A0A3S4FS53-F1
#
_entry.id   AF-A0A3S4FS53-F1
#
_cell.length_a   1.000
_cell.length_b   1.000
_cell.length_c   1.000
_cell.angle_alpha   90.00
_cell.angle_beta   90.00
_cell.angle_gamma   90.00
#
_symmetry.space_group_name_H-M   'P 1'
#
loop_
_entity.id
_entity.type
_entity.pdbx_description
1 polymer ?
#
loop_
_entity_poly.entity_id
_entity_poly.type
_entity_poly.pdbx_seq_one_letter_code
_entity_poly.pdbx_strand_id
1 'polypeptide(L)'
;MRDIMKEAHQKRGPGMKEERQALHTLVASDSFDGAKAKAQIDAMSKAHSERMLARAKAENKMYNLLTPEQKKQYNENYQKREQKMMEHMNKMKAQHEAAE
;
A
#
# COMPACT_ATOMS: atom_id res chain seq x y z
N MET A 1 16.30 -13.84 2.33
CA MET A 1 15.45 -12.71 1.87
C MET A 1 14.32 -13.15 0.95
N ARG A 2 14.59 -13.83 -0.18
CA ARG A 2 13.56 -14.29 -1.14
C ARG A 2 12.48 -15.17 -0.49
N ASP A 3 12.86 -16.11 0.37
CA ASP A 3 11.89 -17.02 1.00
C ASP A 3 10.99 -16.32 2.03
N ILE A 4 11.55 -15.38 2.81
CA ILE A 4 10.78 -14.53 3.75
C ILE A 4 9.70 -13.75 2.99
N MET A 5 10.06 -13.18 1.84
CA MET A 5 9.09 -12.46 0.99
C MET A 5 8.07 -13.40 0.36
N LYS A 6 8.48 -14.59 -0.08
CA LYS A 6 7.58 -15.60 -0.64
C LYS A 6 6.52 -16.03 0.39
N GLU A 7 6.92 -16.28 1.63
CA GLU A 7 6.00 -16.62 2.73
C GLU A 7 5.03 -15.46 3.03
N ALA A 8 5.53 -14.23 3.10
CA ALA A 8 4.70 -13.04 3.29
C ALA A 8 3.70 -12.84 2.14
N HIS A 9 4.11 -13.11 0.91
CA HIS A 9 3.25 -13.05 -0.27
C HIS A 9 2.15 -14.12 -0.25
N GLN A 10 2.46 -15.35 0.19
CA GLN A 10 1.45 -16.41 0.34
C GLN A 10 0.38 -16.03 1.36
N LYS A 11 0.77 -15.43 2.49
CA LYS A 11 -0.16 -14.91 3.50
C LYS A 11 -0.98 -13.71 3.03
N ARG A 12 -0.59 -13.07 1.93
CA ARG A 12 -1.28 -11.91 1.38
C ARG A 12 -2.58 -12.27 0.64
N GLY A 13 -2.78 -13.52 0.23
CA GLY A 13 -3.98 -13.94 -0.50
C GLY A 13 -4.10 -13.34 -1.92
N PRO A 14 -5.19 -13.65 -2.65
CA PRO A 14 -5.33 -13.41 -4.11
C PRO A 14 -5.53 -11.94 -4.56
N GLY A 15 -5.17 -10.92 -3.76
CA GLY A 15 -5.38 -9.52 -4.12
C GLY A 15 -6.76 -9.00 -3.68
N MET A 16 -7.24 -7.89 -4.25
CA MET A 16 -8.53 -7.26 -3.91
C MET A 16 -9.40 -7.05 -5.17
N LYS A 17 -9.34 -7.98 -6.14
CA LYS A 17 -9.92 -7.76 -7.47
C LYS A 17 -11.44 -7.77 -7.43
N GLU A 18 -12.02 -8.78 -6.80
CA GLU A 18 -13.46 -8.95 -6.64
C GLU A 18 -14.04 -7.80 -5.81
N GLU A 19 -13.33 -7.38 -4.77
CA GLU A 19 -13.75 -6.30 -3.89
C GLU A 19 -13.72 -4.93 -4.58
N ARG A 20 -12.74 -4.71 -5.47
CA ARG A 20 -12.70 -3.53 -6.35
C ARG A 20 -13.85 -3.53 -7.35
N GLN A 21 -14.22 -4.68 -7.90
CA GLN A 21 -15.37 -4.82 -8.81
C GLN A 21 -16.69 -4.57 -8.09
N ALA A 22 -16.84 -5.06 -6.86
CA ALA A 22 -18.01 -4.82 -6.03
C ALA A 22 -18.19 -3.33 -5.73
N LEU A 23 -17.13 -2.64 -5.30
CA LEU A 23 -17.17 -1.18 -5.11
C LEU A 23 -17.47 -0.44 -6.41
N HIS A 24 -16.88 -0.84 -7.54
CA HIS A 24 -17.15 -0.22 -8.82
C HIS A 24 -18.63 -0.34 -9.22
N THR A 25 -19.24 -1.51 -8.98
CA THR A 25 -20.67 -1.75 -9.27
C THR A 25 -21.57 -0.85 -8.43
N LEU A 26 -21.22 -0.63 -7.15
CA LEU A 26 -21.96 0.28 -6.25
C LEU A 26 -21.80 1.76 -6.63
N VAL A 27 -20.69 2.14 -7.26
CA VAL A 27 -20.47 3.51 -7.76
C VAL A 27 -21.19 3.73 -9.10
N ALA A 28 -21.28 2.68 -9.93
CA ALA A 28 -21.91 2.73 -11.24
C ALA A 28 -23.42 2.45 -11.23
N SER A 29 -24.07 2.38 -10.05
CA SER A 29 -25.51 2.17 -9.93
C SER A 29 -26.31 3.48 -10.02
N ASP A 30 -27.55 3.40 -10.51
CA ASP A 30 -28.46 4.55 -10.67
C ASP A 30 -28.73 5.31 -9.35
N SER A 31 -28.63 4.61 -8.21
CA SER A 31 -28.70 5.19 -6.87
C SER A 31 -27.56 4.69 -6.00
N PHE A 32 -26.97 5.58 -5.19
CA PHE A 32 -25.86 5.21 -4.30
C PHE A 32 -26.36 4.66 -2.95
N ASP A 33 -25.99 3.41 -2.65
CA ASP A 33 -26.23 2.78 -1.35
C ASP A 33 -24.98 2.90 -0.47
N GLY A 34 -24.92 3.98 0.32
CA GLY A 34 -23.79 4.26 1.21
C GLY A 34 -23.57 3.20 2.29
N ALA A 35 -24.63 2.51 2.73
CA ALA A 35 -24.51 1.45 3.74
C ALA A 35 -23.81 0.22 3.15
N LYS A 36 -24.17 -0.20 1.94
CA LYS A 36 -23.47 -1.28 1.22
C LYS A 36 -22.03 -0.92 0.89
N ALA A 37 -21.79 0.31 0.44
CA ALA A 37 -20.43 0.77 0.16
C ALA A 37 -19.55 0.74 1.42
N LYS A 38 -20.09 1.22 2.55
CA LYS A 38 -19.38 1.17 3.84
C LYS A 38 -19.08 -0.27 4.27
N ALA A 39 -20.06 -1.17 4.21
CA ALA A 39 -19.85 -2.58 4.56
C ALA A 39 -18.74 -3.23 3.72
N GLN A 40 -18.71 -2.94 2.43
CA GLN A 40 -17.66 -3.43 1.52
C GLN A 40 -16.29 -2.86 1.88
N ILE A 41 -16.18 -1.56 2.17
CA ILE A 41 -14.93 -0.91 2.60
C ILE A 41 -14.42 -1.49 3.93
N ASP A 42 -15.31 -1.72 4.90
CA ASP A 42 -14.95 -2.26 6.20
C ASP A 42 -14.37 -3.68 6.07
N ALA A 43 -15.00 -4.54 5.23
CA ALA A 43 -14.49 -5.86 4.91
C ALA A 43 -13.10 -5.81 4.25
N MET A 44 -12.91 -4.90 3.29
CA MET A 44 -11.63 -4.70 2.62
C MET A 44 -10.53 -4.22 3.57
N SER A 45 -10.88 -3.32 4.49
CA SER A 45 -9.96 -2.70 5.44
C SER A 45 -9.36 -3.72 6.40
N LYS A 46 -10.16 -4.70 6.84
CA LYS A 46 -9.68 -5.81 7.68
C LYS A 46 -8.62 -6.64 6.95
N ALA A 47 -8.94 -7.12 5.75
CA ALA A 47 -8.01 -7.90 4.94
C ALA A 47 -6.74 -7.09 4.59
N HIS A 48 -6.88 -5.80 4.30
CA HIS A 48 -5.75 -4.92 4.03
C HIS A 48 -4.83 -4.76 5.25
N SER A 49 -5.39 -4.59 6.44
CA SER A 49 -4.63 -4.41 7.69
C SER A 49 -3.81 -5.66 8.02
N GLU A 50 -4.39 -6.86 7.87
CA GLU A 50 -3.68 -8.12 8.08
C GLU A 50 -2.50 -8.29 7.11
N ARG A 51 -2.69 -7.90 5.84
CA ARG A 51 -1.63 -7.91 4.82
C ARG A 51 -0.51 -6.92 5.15
N MET A 52 -0.85 -5.73 5.63
CA MET A 52 0.13 -4.73 6.07
C MET A 52 0.95 -5.23 7.25
N LEU A 53 0.30 -5.86 8.23
CA LEU A 53 0.99 -6.46 9.36
C LEU A 53 1.94 -7.59 8.93
N ALA A 54 1.49 -8.48 8.04
CA ALA A 54 2.33 -9.57 7.53
C ALA A 54 3.56 -9.05 6.78
N ARG A 55 3.37 -8.02 5.95
CA ARG A 55 4.47 -7.34 5.24
C ARG A 55 5.45 -6.69 6.21
N ALA A 56 4.96 -5.91 7.18
CA ALA A 56 5.83 -5.24 8.16
C ALA A 56 6.67 -6.24 8.96
N LYS A 57 6.07 -7.37 9.37
CA LYS A 57 6.79 -8.47 10.04
C LYS A 57 7.89 -9.07 9.15
N ALA A 58 7.61 -9.26 7.86
CA ALA A 58 8.59 -9.79 6.91
C ALA A 58 9.74 -8.79 6.67
N GLU A 59 9.42 -7.52 6.46
CA GLU A 59 10.42 -6.45 6.29
C GLU A 59 11.31 -6.31 7.54
N ASN A 60 10.75 -6.41 8.75
CA ASN A 60 11.54 -6.40 9.98
C ASN A 60 12.48 -7.61 10.09
N LYS A 61 12.00 -8.83 9.78
CA LYS A 61 12.86 -10.03 9.72
C LYS A 61 14.00 -9.85 8.74
N MET A 62 13.72 -9.28 7.56
CA MET A 62 14.73 -8.98 6.56
C MET A 62 15.75 -7.95 7.05
N TYR A 63 15.29 -6.84 7.64
CA TYR A 63 16.14 -5.80 8.18
C TYR A 63 17.12 -6.33 9.23
N ASN A 64 16.67 -7.26 10.09
CA ASN A 64 17.53 -7.85 11.13
C ASN A 64 18.60 -8.80 10.59
N LEU A 65 18.52 -9.25 9.34
CA LEU A 65 19.56 -10.03 8.67
C LEU A 65 20.65 -9.16 8.01
N LEU A 66 20.45 -7.84 7.96
CA LEU A 66 21.40 -6.91 7.36
C LEU A 66 22.58 -6.62 8.30
N THR A 67 23.75 -6.38 7.73
CA THR A 67 24.90 -5.84 8.47
C THR A 67 24.65 -4.37 8.87
N PRO A 68 25.40 -3.81 9.83
CA PRO A 68 25.27 -2.40 10.21
C PRO A 68 25.41 -1.43 9.04
N GLU A 69 26.34 -1.68 8.13
CA GLU A 69 26.59 -0.86 6.94
C GLU A 69 25.39 -0.93 5.98
N GLN A 70 24.84 -2.13 5.77
CA GLN A 70 23.65 -2.33 4.96
C GLN A 70 22.40 -1.67 5.57
N LYS A 71 22.25 -1.69 6.90
CA LYS A 71 21.17 -0.99 7.61
C LYS A 71 21.28 0.53 7.44
N LYS A 72 22.49 1.07 7.52
CA LYS A 72 22.74 2.50 7.25
C LYS A 72 22.31 2.85 5.82
N GLN A 73 22.76 2.08 4.82
CA GLN A 73 22.38 2.29 3.43
C GLN A 73 20.86 2.16 3.20
N TYR A 74 20.20 1.21 3.87
CA TYR A 74 18.75 1.04 3.83
C TYR A 74 18.01 2.32 4.29
N ASN A 75 18.43 2.91 5.42
CA ASN A 75 17.81 4.12 5.96
C ASN A 75 18.08 5.35 5.08
N GLU A 76 19.29 5.50 4.54
CA GLU A 76 19.61 6.57 3.59
C GLU A 76 18.75 6.46 2.32
N ASN A 77 18.55 5.24 1.80
CA ASN A 77 17.70 5.00 0.64
C ASN A 77 16.23 5.36 0.92
N TYR A 78 15.75 5.11 2.15
CA TYR A 78 14.41 5.53 2.57
C TYR A 78 14.27 7.05 2.52
N GLN A 79 15.20 7.80 3.13
CA GLN A 79 15.17 9.27 3.12
C GLN A 79 15.21 9.85 1.70
N LYS A 80 16.09 9.31 0.83
CA LYS A 80 16.16 9.73 -0.59
C LYS A 80 14.86 9.48 -1.32
N ARG A 81 14.18 8.36 -1.05
CA ARG A 81 12.88 8.06 -1.65
C ARG A 81 11.81 9.04 -1.18
N GLU A 82 11.76 9.37 0.12
CA GLU A 82 10.82 10.36 0.66
C GLU A 82 11.02 11.74 0.03
N GLN A 83 12.27 12.18 -0.13
CA GLN A 83 12.59 13.44 -0.83
C GLN A 83 12.05 13.45 -2.27
N LYS A 84 12.33 12.40 -3.04
CA LYS A 84 11.82 12.27 -4.41
C LYS A 84 10.29 12.27 -4.49
N MET A 85 9.63 11.64 -3.51
CA MET A 85 8.17 11.65 -3.41
C MET A 85 7.64 13.07 -3.16
N MET A 86 8.27 13.82 -2.25
CA MET A 86 7.89 15.22 -1.98
C MET A 86 8.10 16.12 -3.20
N GLU A 87 9.25 15.99 -3.88
CA GLU A 87 9.53 16.72 -5.11
C GLU A 87 8.49 16.42 -6.20
N HIS A 88 8.13 15.15 -6.36
CA HIS A 88 7.09 14.75 -7.31
C HIS A 88 5.73 15.36 -6.97
N MET A 89 5.33 15.32 -5.69
CA MET A 89 4.08 15.93 -5.23
C MET A 89 4.04 17.45 -5.46
N ASN A 90 5.15 18.14 -5.18
CA ASN A 90 5.27 19.58 -5.44
C ASN A 90 5.17 19.90 -6.93
N LYS A 91 5.81 19.09 -7.77
CA LYS A 91 5.70 19.23 -9.23
C LYS A 91 4.27 19.04 -9.71
N MET A 92 3.57 18.01 -9.22
CA MET A 92 2.17 17.76 -9.58
C MET A 92 1.26 18.91 -9.13
N LYS A 93 1.50 19.47 -7.94
CA LYS A 93 0.76 20.63 -7.43
C LYS A 93 0.95 21.86 -8.32
N ALA A 94 2.20 22.20 -8.65
CA ALA A 94 2.49 23.33 -9.52
C ALA A 94 1.89 23.17 -10.93
N GLN A 95 1.83 21.94 -11.45
CA GLN A 95 1.17 21.64 -12.72
C GLN A 95 -0.35 21.83 -12.67
N HIS A 96 -0.99 21.48 -11.54
CA HIS A 96 -2.42 21.71 -11.33
C HIS A 96 -2.72 23.21 -11.25
N GLU A 97 -1.93 23.97 -10.49
CA GLU A 97 -2.08 25.43 -10.34
C GLU A 97 -1.85 26.19 -11.65
N ALA A 98 -0.98 25.68 -12.54
CA ALA A 98 -0.74 26.29 -13.84
C ALA A 98 -1.81 25.94 -14.90
N ALA A 99 -2.69 24.97 -14.62
CA ALA A 99 -3.77 24.53 -15.51
C ALA A 99 -5.14 25.12 -15.15
N GLU A 100 -5.23 25.86 -14.03
CA GLU A 100 -6.38 26.67 -13.61
C GLU A 100 -6.20 28.13 -14.05
#